data_AF-A0A1B7W398-F1
#
_entry.id   AF-A0A1B7W398-F1
#
_cell.length_a   1.000
_cell.length_b   1.000
_cell.length_c   1.000
_cell.angle_alpha   90.00
_cell.angle_beta   90.00
_cell.angle_gamma   90.00
#
_symmetry.space_group_name_H-M   'P 1'
#
loop_
_entity.id
_entity.type
_entity.pdbx_description
1 polymer ?
#
loop_
_entity_poly.entity_id
_entity_poly.type
_entity_poly.pdbx_seq_one_letter_code
_entity_poly.pdbx_strand_id
1 'polypeptide(L)'
;LTLSSPTNAQLGTATVTTTITDTLVTAATTTLATNVENLTLTGAAAINGTGNAGNNVLIGNSANNTLTGNAGNDTLNGNAGNDNLNGGDGNDLLFGGAGNDTLTGGTGNDTLNGSAGNDILTGGVGKDSLTGGLGVD
;
A
#
# COMPACT_ATOMS: atom_id res chain seq x y z
N LEU A 1 -15.95 -10.67 -57.89
CA LEU A 1 -14.67 -10.36 -57.22
C LEU A 1 -15.01 -9.65 -55.91
N THR A 2 -14.96 -10.36 -54.80
CA THR A 2 -15.15 -9.78 -53.47
C THR A 2 -13.85 -9.12 -53.04
N LEU A 3 -13.87 -7.80 -52.84
CA LEU A 3 -12.73 -7.05 -52.33
C LEU A 3 -12.49 -7.45 -50.88
N SER A 4 -11.35 -8.08 -50.61
CA SER A 4 -10.89 -8.43 -49.27
C SER A 4 -10.65 -7.17 -48.44
N SER A 5 -11.23 -7.14 -47.24
CA SER A 5 -10.98 -6.09 -46.23
C SER A 5 -9.47 -5.98 -45.92
N PRO A 6 -8.92 -4.78 -45.69
CA PRO A 6 -7.53 -4.65 -45.27
C PRO A 6 -7.34 -5.29 -43.90
N THR A 7 -6.30 -6.11 -43.79
CA THR A 7 -5.83 -6.70 -42.54
C THR A 7 -5.45 -5.58 -41.58
N ASN A 8 -6.15 -5.53 -40.44
CA ASN A 8 -5.76 -4.69 -39.31
C ASN A 8 -4.42 -5.24 -38.80
N ALA A 9 -3.32 -4.66 -39.27
CA ALA A 9 -1.98 -5.01 -38.81
C ALA A 9 -1.95 -4.78 -37.30
N GLN A 10 -1.90 -5.88 -36.55
CA GLN A 10 -1.72 -5.89 -35.12
C GLN A 10 -0.40 -5.18 -34.85
N LEU A 11 -0.49 -3.92 -34.41
CA LEU A 11 0.63 -3.14 -33.91
C LEU A 11 1.34 -4.03 -32.90
N GLY A 12 2.62 -4.32 -33.18
CA GLY A 12 3.45 -5.15 -32.32
C GLY A 12 3.30 -4.66 -30.89
N THR A 13 3.20 -5.61 -29.95
CA THR A 13 3.20 -5.33 -28.52
C THR A 13 4.54 -4.72 -28.18
N ALA A 14 4.65 -3.40 -28.36
CA ALA A 14 5.74 -2.62 -27.81
C ALA A 14 5.67 -2.89 -26.31
N THR A 15 6.66 -3.62 -25.81
CA THR A 15 6.89 -3.76 -24.38
C THR A 15 7.27 -2.36 -23.91
N VAL A 16 6.27 -1.58 -23.52
CA VAL A 16 6.51 -0.30 -22.87
C VAL A 16 6.94 -0.67 -21.47
N THR A 17 8.26 -0.78 -21.28
CA THR A 17 8.89 -0.83 -19.96
C THR A 17 8.70 0.56 -19.34
N THR A 18 7.49 0.84 -18.85
CA THR A 18 7.17 2.15 -18.30
C THR A 18 7.69 2.22 -16.88
N THR A 19 8.80 2.92 -16.68
CA THR A 19 9.29 3.40 -15.39
C THR A 19 8.43 4.57 -14.85
N ILE A 20 7.11 4.49 -14.99
CA ILE A 20 6.18 5.42 -14.36
C ILE A 20 5.47 4.60 -13.30
N THR A 21 5.57 5.03 -12.04
CA THR A 21 4.80 4.46 -10.93
C THR A 21 3.34 4.35 -11.34
N ASP A 22 2.87 3.14 -11.60
CA ASP A 22 1.49 2.91 -12.04
C ASP A 22 0.55 2.99 -10.83
N THR A 23 -0.64 3.52 -11.04
CA THR A 23 -1.59 3.82 -9.97
C THR A 23 -2.86 3.01 -10.13
N LEU A 24 -3.24 2.30 -9.07
CA LEU A 24 -4.49 1.60 -8.95
C LEU A 24 -5.39 2.29 -7.92
N VAL A 25 -6.60 2.67 -8.33
CA VAL A 25 -7.66 3.14 -7.45
C VAL A 25 -8.81 2.14 -7.51
N THR A 26 -9.22 1.58 -6.37
CA THR A 26 -10.20 0.50 -6.33
C THR A 26 -11.11 0.58 -5.10
N ALA A 27 -12.29 -0.02 -5.20
CA ALA A 27 -13.22 -0.22 -4.08
C ALA A 27 -13.33 -1.72 -3.73
N ALA A 28 -12.28 -2.49 -4.04
CA ALA A 28 -12.18 -3.92 -3.77
C ALA A 28 -10.77 -4.28 -3.27
N THR A 29 -10.69 -5.31 -2.43
CA THR A 29 -9.41 -5.88 -1.98
C THR A 29 -8.54 -6.30 -3.14
N THR A 30 -7.25 -5.97 -3.10
CA THR A 30 -6.33 -6.24 -4.22
C THR A 30 -4.88 -6.44 -3.76
N THR A 31 -4.11 -7.09 -4.62
CA THR A 31 -2.65 -7.15 -4.56
C THR A 31 -2.09 -6.46 -5.81
N LEU A 32 -1.05 -5.64 -5.65
CA LEU A 32 -0.45 -4.91 -6.76
C LEU A 32 0.33 -5.86 -7.69
N ALA A 33 0.18 -5.63 -9.00
CA ALA A 33 1.06 -6.26 -9.98
C ALA A 33 2.47 -5.67 -9.87
N THR A 34 3.47 -6.33 -10.45
CA THR A 34 4.90 -5.99 -10.34
C THR A 34 5.30 -4.59 -10.86
N ASN A 35 4.39 -3.90 -11.54
CA ASN A 35 4.61 -2.60 -12.16
C ASN A 35 3.63 -1.53 -11.65
N VAL A 36 2.89 -1.83 -10.57
CA VAL A 36 1.98 -0.91 -9.91
C VAL A 36 2.50 -0.65 -8.52
N GLU A 37 2.79 0.61 -8.22
CA GLU A 37 3.42 1.01 -6.96
C GLU A 37 2.51 1.88 -6.12
N ASN A 38 1.46 2.49 -6.69
CA ASN A 38 0.52 3.32 -5.93
C ASN A 38 -0.85 2.65 -5.85
N LEU A 39 -1.36 2.43 -4.65
CA LEU A 39 -2.70 1.94 -4.38
C LEU A 39 -3.50 2.98 -3.57
N THR A 40 -4.73 3.24 -3.98
CA THR A 40 -5.72 3.95 -3.15
C THR A 40 -7.01 3.14 -3.07
N LEU A 41 -7.38 2.75 -1.86
CA LEU A 41 -8.64 2.12 -1.55
C LEU A 41 -9.72 3.19 -1.39
N THR A 42 -10.90 2.92 -1.94
CA THR A 42 -12.04 3.84 -1.93
C THR A 42 -13.30 3.14 -1.43
N GLY A 43 -14.37 3.90 -1.24
CA GLY A 43 -15.61 3.40 -0.64
C GLY A 43 -15.51 3.28 0.87
N ALA A 44 -16.51 2.62 1.46
CA ALA A 44 -16.64 2.48 2.92
C ALA A 44 -16.64 1.02 3.38
N ALA A 45 -16.33 0.08 2.48
CA ALA A 45 -16.19 -1.32 2.83
C ALA A 45 -14.82 -1.56 3.47
N ALA A 46 -14.74 -2.49 4.41
CA ALA A 46 -13.47 -3.00 4.92
C ALA A 46 -12.79 -3.82 3.83
N ILE A 47 -11.82 -3.21 3.14
CA ILE A 47 -11.07 -3.80 2.03
C ILE A 47 -9.59 -3.65 2.29
N ASN A 48 -8.78 -4.49 1.63
CA ASN A 48 -7.36 -4.62 1.96
C ASN A 48 -6.48 -4.34 0.74
N GLY A 49 -5.24 -3.94 1.01
CA GLY A 49 -4.23 -3.67 0.00
C GLY A 49 -2.95 -4.42 0.29
N THR A 50 -2.39 -5.07 -0.72
CA THR A 50 -1.08 -5.71 -0.63
C THR A 50 -0.19 -5.19 -1.75
N GLY A 51 1.00 -4.72 -1.39
CA GLY A 51 2.05 -4.27 -2.30
C GLY A 51 2.68 -5.41 -3.09
N ASN A 52 3.73 -5.07 -3.81
CA ASN A 52 4.61 -5.99 -4.51
C ASN A 52 6.01 -5.96 -3.83
N ALA A 53 7.09 -6.29 -4.55
CA ALA A 53 8.45 -6.32 -3.97
C ALA A 53 9.25 -5.02 -4.21
N GLY A 54 8.60 -3.99 -4.76
CA GLY A 54 9.17 -2.66 -4.95
C GLY A 54 8.60 -1.67 -3.94
N ASN A 55 9.12 -0.45 -3.95
CA ASN A 55 8.67 0.60 -3.04
C ASN A 55 7.23 1.03 -3.40
N ASN A 56 6.27 0.77 -2.52
CA ASN A 56 4.87 1.03 -2.75
C ASN A 56 4.32 2.15 -1.87
N VAL A 57 3.25 2.80 -2.34
CA VAL A 57 2.40 3.72 -1.58
C VAL A 57 1.02 3.11 -1.49
N LEU A 58 0.60 2.71 -0.29
CA LEU A 58 -0.69 2.09 -0.02
C LEU A 58 -1.52 3.02 0.86
N ILE A 59 -2.66 3.47 0.34
CA ILE A 59 -3.59 4.36 1.05
C ILE A 59 -4.92 3.63 1.27
N GLY A 60 -5.30 3.47 2.54
CA GLY A 60 -6.57 2.93 3.00
C GLY A 60 -7.76 3.85 2.74
N ASN A 61 -8.96 3.39 3.07
CA ASN A 61 -10.19 4.17 3.08
C ASN A 61 -10.59 4.53 4.52
N SER A 62 -11.87 4.86 4.77
CA SER A 62 -12.33 5.23 6.12
C SER A 62 -12.85 4.06 6.96
N ALA A 63 -12.65 2.83 6.49
CA ALA A 63 -13.02 1.62 7.19
C ALA A 63 -11.75 0.86 7.57
N ASN A 64 -11.89 -0.10 8.49
CA ASN A 64 -10.78 -0.95 8.90
C ASN A 64 -10.15 -1.66 7.70
N ASN A 65 -8.86 -1.45 7.48
CA ASN A 65 -8.09 -2.03 6.39
C ASN A 65 -6.92 -2.84 6.93
N THR A 66 -6.53 -3.85 6.16
CA THR A 66 -5.19 -4.46 6.27
C THR A 66 -4.36 -4.00 5.08
N LEU A 67 -3.25 -3.34 5.36
CA LEU A 67 -2.27 -2.89 4.36
C LEU A 67 -0.94 -3.61 4.58
N THR A 68 -0.37 -4.18 3.52
CA THR A 68 0.90 -4.91 3.60
C THR A 68 1.84 -4.46 2.48
N GLY A 69 3.00 -3.92 2.82
CA GLY A 69 4.01 -3.46 1.85
C GLY A 69 4.75 -4.63 1.17
N ASN A 70 5.19 -5.59 1.97
CA ASN A 70 6.05 -6.74 1.63
C ASN A 70 7.52 -6.41 1.62
N ALA A 71 8.11 -6.07 0.48
CA ALA A 71 9.54 -5.79 0.39
C ALA A 71 9.72 -4.50 -0.39
N GLY A 72 10.76 -3.74 -0.05
CA GLY A 72 10.93 -2.38 -0.56
C GLY A 72 10.72 -1.38 0.55
N ASN A 73 11.05 -0.12 0.29
CA ASN A 73 10.80 0.96 1.23
C ASN A 73 9.39 1.51 0.97
N ASP A 74 8.43 1.08 1.77
CA ASP A 74 7.01 1.31 1.55
C ASP A 74 6.48 2.51 2.35
N THR A 75 5.37 3.07 1.88
CA THR A 75 4.59 4.08 2.60
C THR A 75 3.14 3.61 2.72
N LEU A 76 2.71 3.33 3.95
CA LEU A 76 1.37 2.86 4.26
C LEU A 76 0.63 3.92 5.08
N ASN A 77 -0.60 4.23 4.70
CA ASN A 77 -1.49 5.13 5.44
C ASN A 77 -2.87 4.48 5.60
N GLY A 78 -3.27 4.18 6.83
CA GLY A 78 -4.58 3.57 7.17
C GLY A 78 -5.76 4.51 6.97
N ASN A 79 -5.53 5.83 7.09
CA ASN A 79 -6.53 6.89 7.17
C ASN A 79 -7.42 6.81 8.41
N ALA A 80 -8.58 6.18 8.33
CA ALA A 80 -9.51 6.13 9.46
C ALA A 80 -10.10 4.74 9.56
N GLY A 81 -10.45 4.33 10.78
CA GLY A 81 -10.78 2.95 11.06
C GLY A 81 -9.73 2.36 11.98
N ASN A 82 -9.96 1.12 12.41
CA ASN A 82 -8.95 0.37 13.17
C ASN A 82 -8.18 -0.48 12.17
N ASP A 83 -7.00 -0.03 11.80
CA ASP A 83 -6.23 -0.57 10.70
C ASP A 83 -5.11 -1.51 11.16
N ASN A 84 -4.68 -2.39 10.27
CA ASN A 84 -3.50 -3.23 10.47
C ASN A 84 -2.51 -2.99 9.34
N LEU A 85 -1.39 -2.34 9.66
CA LEU A 85 -0.34 -1.96 8.73
C LEU A 85 0.90 -2.81 8.98
N ASN A 86 1.42 -3.42 7.93
CA ASN A 86 2.67 -4.19 7.95
C ASN A 86 3.60 -3.69 6.84
N GLY A 87 4.74 -3.09 7.20
CA GLY A 87 5.74 -2.62 6.25
C GLY A 87 6.40 -3.79 5.52
N GLY A 88 7.09 -4.63 6.27
CA GLY A 88 7.74 -5.84 5.77
C GLY A 88 9.26 -5.68 5.78
N ASP A 89 9.92 -5.94 4.65
CA ASP A 89 11.37 -5.78 4.49
C ASP A 89 11.70 -4.44 3.82
N GLY A 90 12.39 -3.54 4.50
CA GLY A 90 12.77 -2.23 3.96
C GLY A 90 12.78 -1.16 5.03
N ASN A 91 13.02 0.08 4.66
CA ASN A 91 12.83 1.20 5.58
C ASN A 91 11.46 1.81 5.30
N ASP A 92 10.49 1.49 6.13
CA ASP A 92 9.09 1.77 5.85
C ASP A 92 8.57 3.00 6.60
N LEU A 93 7.53 3.63 6.05
CA LEU A 93 6.77 4.71 6.68
C LEU A 93 5.32 4.28 6.88
N LEU A 94 4.92 4.11 8.13
CA LEU A 94 3.57 3.68 8.51
C LEU A 94 2.84 4.78 9.27
N PHE A 95 1.65 5.14 8.80
CA PHE A 95 0.73 6.07 9.45
C PHE A 95 -0.59 5.37 9.74
N GLY A 96 -0.94 5.16 11.01
CA GLY A 96 -2.20 4.53 11.42
C GLY A 96 -3.38 5.39 11.02
N GLY A 97 -3.44 6.59 11.61
CA GLY A 97 -4.44 7.58 11.27
C GLY A 97 -5.41 7.78 12.43
N ALA A 98 -6.71 7.66 12.18
CA ALA A 98 -7.73 7.81 13.21
C ALA A 98 -8.40 6.48 13.52
N GLY A 99 -8.30 6.03 14.76
CA GLY A 99 -8.82 4.74 15.23
C GLY A 99 -7.74 4.01 15.99
N ASN A 100 -8.05 2.81 16.48
CA ASN A 100 -7.08 2.02 17.23
C ASN A 100 -6.34 1.12 16.25
N ASP A 101 -5.11 1.48 15.92
CA ASP A 101 -4.37 0.86 14.84
C ASP A 101 -3.31 -0.13 15.35
N THR A 102 -2.91 -1.06 14.48
CA THR A 102 -1.76 -1.94 14.70
C THR A 102 -0.75 -1.73 13.59
N LEU A 103 0.45 -1.29 13.93
CA LEU A 103 1.53 -0.98 13.00
C LEU A 103 2.71 -1.91 13.28
N THR A 104 3.18 -2.61 12.26
CA THR A 104 4.39 -3.45 12.30
C THR A 104 5.36 -2.98 11.22
N GLY A 105 6.56 -2.53 11.61
CA GLY A 105 7.61 -2.11 10.68
C GLY A 105 8.18 -3.29 9.92
N GLY A 106 8.82 -4.23 10.63
CA GLY A 106 9.33 -5.46 10.06
C GLY A 106 10.85 -5.53 10.14
N THR A 107 11.54 -5.63 9.01
CA THR A 107 13.01 -5.56 8.97
C THR A 107 13.47 -4.29 8.28
N GLY A 108 14.46 -3.61 8.85
CA GLY A 108 14.98 -2.33 8.35
C GLY A 108 14.82 -1.22 9.37
N ASN A 109 15.01 0.04 8.98
CA ASN A 109 14.88 1.17 9.89
C ASN A 109 13.57 1.89 9.62
N ASP A 110 12.56 1.60 10.43
CA ASP A 110 11.19 2.01 10.13
C ASP A 110 10.78 3.29 10.87
N THR A 111 9.79 3.98 10.31
CA THR A 111 9.12 5.11 10.97
C THR A 111 7.64 4.82 11.09
N LEU A 112 7.16 4.67 12.33
CA LEU A 112 5.77 4.36 12.64
C LEU A 112 5.14 5.53 13.40
N ASN A 113 3.94 5.94 12.98
CA ASN A 113 3.13 6.96 13.63
C ASN A 113 1.68 6.48 13.78
N GLY A 114 1.25 6.17 15.00
CA GLY A 114 -0.13 5.72 15.29
C GLY A 114 -1.17 6.82 15.04
N SER A 115 -0.80 8.06 15.34
CA SER A 115 -1.63 9.27 15.21
C SER A 115 -2.71 9.40 16.28
N ALA A 116 -3.96 8.99 16.05
CA ALA A 116 -5.04 9.22 17.01
C ALA A 116 -5.82 7.94 17.31
N GLY A 117 -5.84 7.54 18.58
CA GLY A 117 -6.44 6.31 19.05
C GLY A 117 -5.49 5.60 19.99
N ASN A 118 -5.89 4.43 20.47
CA ASN A 118 -5.01 3.58 21.27
C ASN A 118 -4.34 2.58 20.33
N ASP A 119 -3.08 2.82 20.03
CA ASP A 119 -2.38 2.11 18.97
C ASP A 119 -1.45 1.03 19.51
N ILE A 120 -1.05 0.10 18.65
CA ILE A 120 -0.01 -0.90 18.94
C ILE A 120 1.07 -0.75 17.87
N LEU A 121 2.27 -0.34 18.27
CA LEU A 121 3.40 -0.15 17.36
C LEU A 121 4.52 -1.15 17.66
N THR A 122 4.95 -1.89 16.64
CA THR A 122 6.11 -2.79 16.70
C THR A 122 7.09 -2.44 15.59
N GLY A 123 8.26 -1.90 15.93
CA GLY A 123 9.29 -1.56 14.94
C GLY A 123 9.86 -2.80 14.25
N GLY A 124 10.34 -3.77 15.04
CA GLY A 124 10.89 -5.01 14.52
C GLY A 124 12.42 -5.01 14.56
N VAL A 125 13.06 -5.48 13.49
CA VAL A 125 14.52 -5.58 13.39
C VAL A 125 15.09 -4.34 12.74
N GLY A 126 15.82 -3.54 13.52
CA GLY A 126 16.62 -2.43 13.03
C GLY A 126 16.56 -1.24 13.97
N LYS A 127 16.76 -0.03 13.45
CA LYS A 127 16.65 1.21 14.22
C LYS A 127 15.38 1.94 13.86
N ASP A 128 14.37 1.78 14.70
CA ASP A 128 13.04 2.28 14.41
C ASP A 128 12.74 3.58 15.17
N SER A 129 11.86 4.39 14.58
CA SER A 129 11.28 5.57 15.18
C SER A 129 9.79 5.37 15.35
N LEU A 130 9.32 5.22 16.59
CA LEU A 130 7.91 4.98 16.92
C LEU A 130 7.33 6.21 17.62
N THR A 131 6.22 6.73 17.11
CA THR A 131 5.40 7.76 17.75
C THR A 131 3.98 7.23 17.88
N GLY A 132 3.51 6.98 19.10
CA GLY A 132 2.12 6.51 19.32
C GLY A 132 1.12 7.57 18.91
N GLY A 133 1.08 8.69 19.63
CA GLY A 133 0.31 9.87 19.24
C GLY A 133 -0.66 10.29 20.34
N LEU A 134 -1.92 10.54 19.99
CA LEU A 134 -2.99 10.82 20.94
C LEU A 134 -3.65 9.53 21.37
N GLY A 135 -3.48 9.12 22.63
CA GLY A 135 -4.16 7.95 23.17
C GLY A 135 -3.32 7.26 24.23
N VAL A 136 -3.58 5.97 24.42
CA VAL A 136 -2.76 5.07 25.24
C VAL A 136 -2.21 3.98 24.34
N ASP A 137 -0.89 4.02 24.14
CA ASP A 137 -0.15 3.20 23.17
C ASP A 137 0.88 2.28 23.86
#